data_AF-A0A833DYK9-F1
#
_entry.id   AF-A0A833DYK9-F1
#
_cell.length_a   1.000
_cell.length_b   1.000
_cell.length_c   1.000
_cell.angle_alpha   90.00
_cell.angle_beta   90.00
_cell.angle_gamma   90.00
#
_symmetry.space_group_name_H-M   'P 1'
#
loop_
_entity.id
_entity.type
_entity.pdbx_description
1 polymer ?
#
loop_
_entity_poly.entity_id
_entity_poly.type
_entity_poly.pdbx_seq_one_letter_code
_entity_poly.pdbx_strand_id
1 'polypeptide(L)'
;MPSVKKLVFVAIIPIFVFLIASLAILYRSETLSVPQSLTGCGHLVSIVEGEEAVEKINKLHWSGDVGVIDAIISEYVCGVRLWVSMSKLDAEKLVEMMANAIALYSDRGVLPLKILGKRVVGECTVYLVADASGQIHAFWGKGHIGVWVETATSDLNKAVDIVEEVARYYKCT
;
A
#
# COMPACT_ATOMS: atom_id res chain seq x y z
N MET A 1 32.63 -8.72 58.70
CA MET A 1 32.71 -8.43 57.25
C MET A 1 31.29 -8.18 56.73
N PRO A 2 30.89 -6.93 56.42
CA PRO A 2 29.57 -6.65 55.90
C PRO A 2 29.52 -6.89 54.38
N SER A 3 28.52 -7.67 53.94
CA SER A 3 28.23 -7.96 52.54
C SER A 3 27.66 -6.71 51.86
N VAL A 4 28.35 -6.22 50.82
CA VAL A 4 27.90 -5.13 49.97
C VAL A 4 26.77 -5.64 49.08
N LYS A 5 25.54 -5.56 49.58
CA LYS A 5 24.33 -5.58 48.77
C LYS A 5 23.76 -4.18 48.78
N LYS A 6 23.84 -3.46 47.65
CA LYS A 6 22.88 -2.45 47.16
C LYS A 6 23.44 -1.74 45.93
N LEU A 7 22.49 -1.32 45.08
CA LEU A 7 22.61 -0.41 43.93
C LEU A 7 23.08 -1.03 42.60
N VAL A 8 22.16 -1.69 41.89
CA VAL A 8 21.90 -1.41 40.47
C VAL A 8 20.42 -1.71 40.17
N PHE A 9 19.53 -0.86 40.64
CA PHE A 9 18.17 -0.74 40.11
C PHE A 9 17.89 0.76 40.11
N VAL A 10 17.17 1.26 39.09
CA VAL A 10 16.91 2.68 38.81
C VAL A 10 17.93 3.35 37.88
N ALA A 11 17.91 2.97 36.59
CA ALA A 11 18.36 3.83 35.48
C ALA A 11 17.86 3.40 34.08
N ILE A 12 17.16 2.27 33.92
CA ILE A 12 16.82 1.72 32.58
C ILE A 12 15.40 2.09 32.12
N ILE A 13 14.54 2.56 33.03
CA ILE A 13 13.12 2.85 32.71
C ILE A 13 12.91 4.15 31.89
N PRO A 14 13.68 5.25 32.06
CA PRO A 14 13.41 6.47 31.28
C PRO A 14 13.82 6.36 29.80
N ILE A 15 14.84 5.55 29.49
CA ILE A 15 15.38 5.40 28.13
C ILE A 15 14.40 4.59 27.25
N PHE A 16 13.72 3.60 27.84
CA PHE A 16 12.77 2.76 27.10
C PHE A 16 11.50 3.54 26.70
N VAL A 17 11.02 4.46 27.54
CA VAL A 17 9.86 5.31 27.24
C VAL A 17 10.18 6.36 26.19
N PHE A 18 11.40 6.92 26.19
CA PHE A 18 11.84 7.84 25.14
C PHE A 18 12.02 7.17 23.77
N LEU A 19 12.46 5.90 23.73
CA LEU A 19 12.58 5.14 22.48
C LEU A 19 11.22 4.81 21.86
N ILE A 20 10.22 4.42 22.66
CA ILE A 20 8.86 4.15 22.16
C ILE A 20 8.18 5.45 21.70
N ALA A 21 8.35 6.56 22.43
CA ALA A 21 7.85 7.86 22.00
C ALA A 21 8.52 8.35 20.70
N SER A 22 9.82 8.09 20.52
CA SER A 22 10.55 8.47 19.30
C SER A 22 10.13 7.63 18.09
N LEU A 23 9.88 6.32 18.27
CA LEU A 23 9.29 5.47 17.22
C LEU A 23 7.86 5.90 16.87
N ALA A 24 7.06 6.28 17.87
CA ALA A 24 5.71 6.80 17.64
C ALA A 24 5.71 8.17 16.93
N ILE A 25 6.73 9.02 17.18
CA ILE A 25 6.89 10.32 16.52
C ILE A 25 7.43 10.18 15.09
N LEU A 26 8.29 9.20 14.81
CA LEU A 26 8.72 8.87 13.44
C LEU A 26 7.57 8.32 12.57
N TYR A 27 6.59 7.63 13.17
CA TYR A 27 5.36 7.20 12.48
C TYR A 27 4.28 8.29 12.37
N ARG A 28 4.49 9.50 12.93
CA ARG A 28 3.44 10.52 13.09
C ARG A 28 3.36 11.59 11.99
N SER A 29 3.79 11.34 10.75
CA SER A 29 3.78 12.42 9.74
C SER A 29 3.21 12.07 8.36
N GLU A 30 2.91 10.82 8.06
CA GLU A 30 2.21 10.49 6.80
C GLU A 30 0.84 9.95 7.13
N THR A 31 -0.11 10.86 7.30
CA THR A 31 -1.53 10.49 7.26
C THR A 31 -1.83 10.04 5.84
N LEU A 32 -2.25 8.78 5.68
CA LEU A 32 -2.78 8.32 4.40
C LEU A 32 -3.94 9.23 4.00
N SER A 33 -4.02 9.52 2.70
CA SER A 33 -5.11 10.30 2.12
C SER A 33 -5.35 9.80 0.72
N VAL A 34 -6.54 10.08 0.19
CA VAL A 34 -6.95 9.73 -1.16
C VAL A 34 -7.49 10.97 -1.89
N PRO A 35 -7.38 11.02 -3.22
CA PRO A 35 -7.99 12.10 -4.01
C PRO A 35 -9.49 12.20 -3.75
N GLN A 36 -10.02 13.41 -3.54
CA GLN A 36 -11.48 13.61 -3.39
C GLN A 36 -12.23 13.48 -4.72
N SER A 37 -11.52 13.56 -5.83
CA SER A 37 -12.03 13.37 -7.19
C SER A 37 -10.93 12.84 -8.10
N LEU A 38 -11.33 12.14 -9.15
CA LEU A 38 -10.46 11.71 -10.24
C LEU A 38 -11.01 12.23 -11.58
N THR A 39 -10.11 12.60 -12.48
CA THR A 39 -10.49 13.10 -13.81
C THR A 39 -11.27 12.04 -14.57
N GLY A 40 -12.44 12.42 -15.10
CA GLY A 40 -13.33 11.48 -15.80
C GLY A 40 -14.06 10.47 -14.88
N CYS A 41 -13.77 10.46 -13.58
CA CYS A 41 -14.29 9.48 -12.63
C CYS A 41 -15.24 10.03 -11.57
N GLY A 42 -15.33 11.36 -11.45
CA GLY A 42 -16.22 12.03 -10.51
C GLY A 42 -15.64 12.10 -9.10
N HIS A 43 -16.51 12.24 -8.11
CA HIS A 43 -16.13 12.37 -6.70
C HIS A 43 -16.02 11.02 -5.99
N LEU A 44 -15.33 11.02 -4.86
CA LEU A 44 -15.28 9.93 -3.90
C LEU A 44 -16.67 9.65 -3.34
N VAL A 45 -17.13 8.39 -3.37
CA VAL A 45 -18.46 7.98 -2.87
C VAL A 45 -18.42 7.16 -1.59
N SER A 46 -17.33 6.43 -1.34
CA SER A 46 -17.17 5.64 -0.11
C SER A 46 -15.72 5.59 0.33
N ILE A 47 -15.51 5.47 1.63
CA ILE A 47 -14.20 5.31 2.24
C ILE A 47 -14.28 4.33 3.42
N VAL A 48 -13.28 3.47 3.52
CA VAL A 48 -13.04 2.57 4.65
C VAL A 48 -11.60 2.81 5.09
N GLU A 49 -11.38 3.06 6.37
CA GLU A 49 -10.07 3.46 6.90
C GLU A 49 -9.68 2.64 8.13
N GLY A 50 -8.39 2.71 8.51
CA GLY A 50 -7.88 2.13 9.75
C GLY A 50 -7.99 0.61 9.78
N GLU A 51 -8.29 0.05 10.97
CA GLU A 51 -8.24 -1.39 11.22
C GLU A 51 -9.11 -2.21 10.25
N GLU A 52 -10.29 -1.71 9.89
CA GLU A 52 -11.17 -2.40 8.92
C GLU A 52 -10.53 -2.49 7.53
N ALA A 53 -9.91 -1.40 7.07
CA ALA A 53 -9.21 -1.39 5.78
C ALA A 53 -7.97 -2.30 5.82
N VAL A 54 -7.23 -2.29 6.93
CA VAL A 54 -6.07 -3.17 7.13
C VAL A 54 -6.48 -4.64 7.09
N GLU A 55 -7.57 -5.01 7.75
CA GLU A 55 -8.10 -6.37 7.73
C GLU A 55 -8.48 -6.80 6.30
N LYS A 56 -9.14 -5.92 5.55
CA LYS A 56 -9.52 -6.18 4.14
C LYS A 56 -8.29 -6.36 3.25
N ILE A 57 -7.27 -5.51 3.38
CA ILE A 57 -6.02 -5.64 2.61
C ILE A 57 -5.29 -6.94 2.96
N ASN A 58 -5.15 -7.27 4.24
CA ASN A 58 -4.45 -8.47 4.67
C ASN A 58 -5.15 -9.76 4.18
N LYS A 59 -6.48 -9.78 4.08
CA LYS A 59 -7.24 -10.92 3.50
C LYS A 59 -6.93 -11.17 2.02
N LEU A 60 -6.46 -10.17 1.28
CA LEU A 60 -6.11 -10.32 -0.13
C LEU A 60 -4.74 -10.98 -0.35
N HIS A 61 -3.86 -10.97 0.66
CA HIS A 61 -2.50 -11.47 0.51
C HIS A 61 -2.44 -12.95 0.89
N TRP A 62 -2.01 -13.80 -0.06
CA TRP A 62 -1.92 -15.26 0.16
C TRP A 62 -0.85 -15.69 1.16
N SER A 63 0.09 -14.81 1.51
CA SER A 63 1.28 -15.13 2.31
C SER A 63 1.22 -14.70 3.79
N GLY A 64 0.05 -14.31 4.31
CA GLY A 64 -0.10 -13.85 5.69
C GLY A 64 0.16 -12.35 5.88
N ASP A 65 0.44 -11.92 7.11
CA ASP A 65 0.63 -10.51 7.49
C ASP A 65 1.78 -9.86 6.68
N VAL A 66 1.42 -8.91 5.81
CA VAL A 66 2.36 -8.13 4.98
C VAL A 66 2.88 -6.87 5.71
N GLY A 67 2.65 -6.78 7.02
CA GLY A 67 3.15 -5.70 7.86
C GLY A 67 2.43 -4.38 7.63
N VAL A 68 1.20 -4.41 7.14
CA VAL A 68 0.35 -3.23 6.94
C VAL A 68 -0.09 -2.70 8.31
N ILE A 69 0.13 -1.41 8.55
CA ILE A 69 -0.18 -0.74 9.83
C ILE A 69 -1.31 0.27 9.74
N ASP A 70 -1.58 0.78 8.55
CA ASP A 70 -2.67 1.69 8.27
C ASP A 70 -3.10 1.49 6.81
N ALA A 71 -4.36 1.78 6.53
CA ALA A 71 -4.93 1.57 5.21
C ALA A 71 -6.14 2.44 4.95
N ILE A 72 -6.36 2.75 3.67
CA ILE A 72 -7.56 3.37 3.15
C ILE A 72 -8.02 2.59 1.92
N ILE A 73 -9.31 2.25 1.87
CA ILE A 73 -9.98 1.73 0.67
C ILE A 73 -11.03 2.75 0.28
N SER A 74 -11.02 3.18 -0.97
CA SER A 74 -11.89 4.23 -1.49
C SER A 74 -12.53 3.82 -2.80
N GLU A 75 -13.75 4.29 -3.04
CA GLU A 75 -14.52 4.05 -4.26
C GLU A 75 -15.00 5.36 -4.86
N TYR A 76 -14.94 5.48 -6.18
CA TYR A 76 -15.36 6.66 -6.94
C TYR A 76 -16.63 6.39 -7.75
N VAL A 77 -17.35 7.44 -8.15
CA VAL A 77 -18.60 7.33 -8.95
C VAL A 77 -18.46 6.43 -10.17
N CYS A 78 -17.32 6.48 -10.86
CA CYS A 78 -17.07 5.66 -12.04
C CYS A 78 -16.82 4.16 -11.74
N GLY A 79 -16.75 3.75 -10.48
CA GLY A 79 -16.43 2.39 -10.06
C GLY A 79 -14.93 2.09 -9.88
N VAL A 80 -14.06 3.09 -10.03
CA VAL A 80 -12.64 2.94 -9.66
C VAL A 80 -12.55 2.71 -8.15
N ARG A 81 -11.72 1.75 -7.74
CA ARG A 81 -11.36 1.54 -6.34
C ARG A 81 -9.87 1.73 -6.12
N LEU A 82 -9.54 2.45 -5.06
CA LEU A 82 -8.18 2.74 -4.67
C LEU A 82 -7.93 2.17 -3.28
N TRP A 83 -6.93 1.31 -3.18
CA TRP A 83 -6.47 0.68 -1.96
C TRP A 83 -5.08 1.22 -1.67
N VAL A 84 -4.92 1.83 -0.52
CA VAL A 84 -3.69 2.48 -0.10
C VAL A 84 -3.32 1.87 1.23
N SER A 85 -2.08 1.44 1.37
CA SER A 85 -1.56 0.87 2.61
C SER A 85 -0.28 1.55 3.01
N MET A 86 -0.09 1.67 4.32
CA MET A 86 1.19 1.98 4.94
C MET A 86 1.76 0.68 5.48
N SER A 87 2.99 0.33 5.11
CA SER A 87 3.68 -0.86 5.59
C SER A 87 4.84 -0.49 6.52
N LYS A 88 5.11 -1.34 7.52
CA LYS A 88 6.37 -1.29 8.29
C LYS A 88 7.59 -1.59 7.44
N LEU A 89 7.38 -2.29 6.33
CA LEU A 89 8.40 -2.70 5.40
C LEU A 89 8.49 -1.72 4.24
N ASP A 90 9.51 -1.92 3.42
CA ASP A 90 9.70 -1.21 2.16
C ASP A 90 8.62 -1.64 1.15
N ALA A 91 7.68 -0.75 0.86
CA ALA A 91 6.53 -1.04 0.01
C ALA A 91 6.93 -1.27 -1.45
N GLU A 92 8.02 -0.66 -1.91
CA GLU A 92 8.54 -0.86 -3.27
C GLU A 92 9.00 -2.31 -3.45
N LYS A 93 9.75 -2.83 -2.47
CA LYS A 93 10.17 -4.25 -2.48
C LYS A 93 8.99 -5.20 -2.38
N LEU A 94 8.00 -4.91 -1.54
CA LEU A 94 6.80 -5.74 -1.42
C LEU A 94 6.03 -5.81 -2.75
N VAL A 95 5.87 -4.67 -3.42
CA VAL A 95 5.21 -4.59 -4.72
C VAL A 95 6.01 -5.30 -5.81
N GLU A 96 7.34 -5.16 -5.83
CA GLU A 96 8.18 -5.91 -6.78
C GLU A 96 8.06 -7.42 -6.55
N MET A 97 8.09 -7.88 -5.30
CA MET A 97 7.86 -9.29 -4.95
C MET A 97 6.49 -9.77 -5.41
N MET A 98 5.44 -8.95 -5.24
CA MET A 98 4.09 -9.25 -5.70
C MET A 98 4.03 -9.35 -7.23
N ALA A 99 4.66 -8.43 -7.97
CA ALA A 99 4.72 -8.49 -9.43
C ALA A 99 5.42 -9.77 -9.93
N ASN A 100 6.53 -10.14 -9.29
CA ASN A 100 7.26 -11.38 -9.60
C ASN A 100 6.43 -12.63 -9.29
N ALA A 101 5.69 -12.64 -8.17
CA ALA A 101 4.79 -13.71 -7.82
C ALA A 101 3.62 -13.82 -8.83
N ILE A 102 3.00 -12.71 -9.21
CA ILE A 102 1.93 -12.69 -10.21
C ILE A 102 2.45 -13.26 -11.53
N ALA A 103 3.60 -12.80 -12.02
CA ALA A 103 4.19 -13.33 -13.25
C ALA A 103 4.42 -14.86 -13.16
N LEU A 104 5.04 -15.33 -12.07
CA LEU A 104 5.36 -16.74 -11.88
C LEU A 104 4.13 -17.66 -11.84
N TYR A 105 3.06 -17.22 -11.18
CA TYR A 105 1.88 -18.04 -10.92
C TYR A 105 0.76 -17.83 -11.96
N SER A 106 0.73 -16.69 -12.65
CA SER A 106 -0.16 -16.45 -13.80
C SER A 106 0.12 -17.43 -14.94
N ASP A 107 1.40 -17.60 -15.31
CA ASP A 107 1.83 -18.53 -16.37
C ASP A 107 1.49 -19.99 -16.07
N ARG A 108 1.25 -20.30 -14.79
CA ARG A 108 0.86 -21.63 -14.31
C ARG A 108 -0.65 -21.82 -14.18
N GLY A 109 -1.45 -20.79 -14.52
CA GLY A 109 -2.91 -20.80 -14.39
C GLY A 109 -3.40 -20.83 -12.94
N VAL A 110 -2.55 -20.48 -11.97
CA VAL A 110 -2.90 -20.49 -10.55
C VAL A 110 -3.61 -19.20 -10.15
N LEU A 111 -3.27 -18.08 -10.79
CA LEU A 111 -3.83 -16.77 -10.47
C LEU A 111 -4.70 -16.24 -11.60
N PRO A 112 -5.87 -15.64 -11.28
CA PRO A 112 -6.73 -15.01 -12.26
C PRO A 112 -6.23 -13.61 -12.64
N LEU A 113 -4.92 -13.38 -12.61
CA LEU A 113 -4.27 -12.10 -12.94
C LEU A 113 -3.23 -12.34 -14.02
N LYS A 114 -3.11 -11.42 -14.98
CA LYS A 114 -2.12 -11.46 -16.05
C LYS A 114 -1.34 -10.15 -16.10
N ILE A 115 0.00 -10.23 -16.09
CA ILE A 115 0.86 -9.05 -16.27
C ILE A 115 0.66 -8.49 -17.69
N LEU A 116 0.30 -7.22 -17.77
CA LEU A 116 0.22 -6.45 -19.02
C LEU A 116 1.53 -5.72 -19.31
N GLY A 117 2.29 -5.40 -18.27
CA GLY A 117 3.59 -4.75 -18.37
C GLY A 117 3.89 -3.87 -17.17
N LYS A 118 4.89 -3.00 -17.34
CA LYS A 118 5.24 -1.97 -16.37
C LYS A 118 5.37 -0.61 -17.04
N ARG A 119 5.10 0.45 -16.28
CA ARG A 119 5.26 1.85 -16.66
C ARG A 119 6.10 2.55 -15.62
N VAL A 120 6.84 3.58 -16.06
CA VAL A 120 7.58 4.47 -15.15
C VAL A 120 6.82 5.78 -15.13
N VAL A 121 6.40 6.21 -13.94
CA VAL A 121 5.74 7.51 -13.70
C VAL A 121 6.58 8.26 -12.69
N GLY A 122 7.29 9.30 -13.12
CA GLY A 122 8.32 9.93 -12.29
C GLY A 122 9.35 8.88 -11.83
N GLU A 123 9.55 8.76 -10.52
CA GLU A 123 10.42 7.75 -9.89
C GLU A 123 9.75 6.38 -9.63
N CYS A 124 8.43 6.26 -9.76
CA CYS A 124 7.71 5.03 -9.42
C CYS A 124 7.67 4.06 -10.61
N THR A 125 7.87 2.77 -10.32
CA THR A 125 7.55 1.68 -11.24
C THR A 125 6.14 1.18 -10.97
N VAL A 126 5.24 1.41 -11.92
CA VAL A 126 3.85 0.99 -11.88
C VAL A 126 3.68 -0.31 -12.66
N TYR A 127 3.18 -1.34 -12.00
CA TYR A 127 2.88 -2.64 -12.60
C TYR A 127 1.41 -2.66 -13.02
N LEU A 128 1.15 -3.11 -14.24
CA LEU A 128 -0.19 -3.22 -14.80
C LEU A 128 -0.56 -4.70 -14.95
N VAL A 129 -1.74 -5.07 -14.46
CA VAL A 129 -2.31 -6.41 -14.58
C VAL A 129 -3.75 -6.34 -15.09
N ALA A 130 -4.21 -7.41 -15.73
CA ALA A 130 -5.63 -7.64 -16.00
C ALA A 130 -6.13 -8.83 -15.20
N ASP A 131 -7.35 -8.75 -14.67
CA ASP A 131 -8.01 -9.91 -14.10
C ASP A 131 -8.66 -10.81 -15.17
N ALA A 132 -9.37 -11.87 -14.74
CA ALA A 132 -10.10 -12.77 -15.61
C ALA A 132 -11.27 -12.11 -16.36
N SER A 133 -11.79 -10.98 -15.86
CA SER A 133 -12.86 -10.20 -16.52
C SER A 133 -12.31 -9.21 -17.55
N GLY A 134 -10.98 -9.04 -17.61
CA GLY A 134 -10.29 -8.05 -18.44
C GLY A 134 -10.24 -6.66 -17.80
N GLN A 135 -10.67 -6.55 -16.53
CA GLN A 135 -10.54 -5.34 -15.73
C GLN A 135 -9.07 -5.07 -15.45
N ILE A 136 -8.66 -3.81 -15.63
CA ILE A 136 -7.26 -3.43 -15.46
C ILE A 136 -7.03 -2.99 -14.02
N HIS A 137 -5.96 -3.51 -13.42
CA HIS A 137 -5.46 -3.05 -12.14
C HIS A 137 -4.03 -2.54 -12.29
N ALA A 138 -3.65 -1.61 -11.42
CA ALA A 138 -2.29 -1.12 -11.33
C ALA A 138 -1.84 -1.11 -9.89
N PHE A 139 -0.56 -1.34 -9.66
CA PHE A 139 0.00 -1.24 -8.31
C PHE A 139 1.45 -0.79 -8.34
N TRP A 140 1.85 -0.05 -7.31
CA TRP A 140 3.21 0.46 -7.11
C TRP A 140 3.45 0.71 -5.62
N GLY A 141 4.73 0.83 -5.27
CA GLY A 141 5.15 1.29 -3.95
C GLY A 141 5.88 2.63 -4.08
N LYS A 142 5.89 3.40 -2.98
CA LYS A 142 6.79 4.53 -2.77
C LYS A 142 7.15 4.61 -1.30
N GLY A 143 8.41 4.38 -0.95
CA GLY A 143 8.84 4.31 0.44
C GLY A 143 8.06 3.27 1.23
N HIS A 144 7.21 3.70 2.17
CA HIS A 144 6.36 2.82 2.99
C HIS A 144 4.91 2.72 2.50
N ILE A 145 4.55 3.45 1.45
CA ILE A 145 3.19 3.47 0.91
C ILE A 145 3.07 2.50 -0.25
N GLY A 146 2.14 1.56 -0.15
CA GLY A 146 1.69 0.70 -1.24
C GLY A 146 0.37 1.22 -1.81
N VAL A 147 0.24 1.22 -3.13
CA VAL A 147 -0.99 1.66 -3.82
C VAL A 147 -1.43 0.57 -4.78
N TRP A 148 -2.72 0.25 -4.76
CA TRP A 148 -3.39 -0.60 -5.72
C TRP A 148 -4.64 0.09 -6.26
N VAL A 149 -4.74 0.21 -7.58
CA VAL A 149 -5.85 0.80 -8.31
C VAL A 149 -6.57 -0.31 -9.06
N GLU A 150 -7.85 -0.49 -8.78
CA GLU A 150 -8.77 -1.29 -9.58
C GLU A 150 -9.58 -0.34 -10.47
N THR A 151 -9.38 -0.42 -11.78
CA THR A 151 -10.07 0.47 -12.72
C THR A 151 -11.41 -0.12 -13.14
N ALA A 152 -12.45 0.68 -13.35
CA ALA A 152 -13.74 0.19 -13.86
C ALA A 152 -13.77 -0.01 -15.39
N THR A 153 -12.61 -0.23 -16.02
CA THR A 153 -12.48 -0.27 -17.47
C THR A 153 -11.49 -1.35 -17.92
N SER A 154 -11.76 -1.90 -19.11
CA SER A 154 -10.83 -2.76 -19.85
C SER A 154 -10.05 -2.00 -20.92
N ASP A 155 -10.31 -0.69 -21.08
CA ASP A 155 -9.56 0.18 -21.98
C ASP A 155 -8.24 0.59 -21.31
N LEU A 156 -7.14 0.06 -21.84
CA LEU A 156 -5.80 0.29 -21.31
C LEU A 156 -5.40 1.77 -21.28
N ASN A 157 -5.82 2.56 -22.26
CA ASN A 157 -5.44 3.98 -22.28
C ASN A 157 -6.16 4.74 -21.17
N LYS A 158 -7.46 4.51 -21.00
CA LYS A 158 -8.24 5.13 -19.90
C LYS A 158 -7.74 4.67 -18.53
N ALA A 159 -7.41 3.39 -18.39
CA ALA A 159 -6.83 2.86 -17.16
C ALA A 159 -5.49 3.54 -16.85
N VAL A 160 -4.62 3.68 -17.84
CA VAL A 160 -3.32 4.36 -17.68
C VAL A 160 -3.50 5.83 -17.28
N ASP A 161 -4.43 6.56 -17.89
CA ASP A 161 -4.67 7.97 -17.53
C ASP A 161 -5.04 8.14 -16.04
N ILE A 162 -5.94 7.30 -15.53
CA ILE A 162 -6.34 7.28 -14.12
C ILE A 162 -5.15 6.93 -13.23
N VAL A 163 -4.39 5.90 -13.61
CA VAL A 163 -3.26 5.40 -12.83
C VAL A 163 -2.14 6.44 -12.74
N GLU A 164 -1.85 7.16 -13.82
CA GLU A 164 -0.86 8.25 -13.79
C GLU A 164 -1.30 9.43 -12.94
N GLU A 165 -2.60 9.77 -12.95
CA GLU A 165 -3.15 10.80 -12.07
C GLU A 165 -2.97 10.42 -10.59
N VAL A 166 -3.32 9.18 -10.23
CA VAL A 166 -3.15 8.68 -8.86
C VAL A 166 -1.68 8.58 -8.47
N ALA A 167 -0.80 8.09 -9.36
CA ALA A 167 0.64 8.03 -9.10
C ALA A 167 1.22 9.44 -8.83
N ARG A 168 0.81 10.44 -9.61
CA ARG A 168 1.19 11.85 -9.37
C ARG A 168 0.67 12.37 -8.04
N TYR A 169 -0.54 12.00 -7.60
CA TYR A 169 -1.06 12.34 -6.28
C TYR A 169 -0.16 11.83 -5.14
N TYR A 170 0.34 10.60 -5.26
CA TYR A 170 1.33 10.03 -4.34
C TYR A 170 2.77 10.47 -4.63
N LYS A 171 2.95 11.58 -5.35
CA LYS A 171 4.23 12.23 -5.62
C LYS A 171 5.22 11.32 -6.37
N CYS A 172 4.77 10.44 -7.23
CA CYS A 172 5.66 9.78 -8.19
C CYS A 172 6.11 10.81 -9.25
N THR A 173 7.01 11.71 -8.85
CA THR A 173 7.48 12.87 -9.63
C THR A 173 8.95 12.79 -9.93
#